data_AF-A0A916MTV7-F1
#
_entry.id   AF-A0A916MTV7-F1
#
_cell.length_a   1.000
_cell.length_b   1.000
_cell.length_c   1.000
_cell.angle_alpha   90.00
_cell.angle_beta   90.00
_cell.angle_gamma   90.00
#
_symmetry.space_group_name_H-M   'P 1'
#
loop_
_entity.id
_entity.type
_entity.pdbx_description
1 polymer ?
#
loop_
_entity_poly.entity_id
_entity_poly.type
_entity_poly.pdbx_seq_one_letter_code
_entity_poly.pdbx_strand_id
1 'polypeptide(L)' 'IVAIGGITADTALPVLEAGAASVAIISDILLADDMQGRTEEIISRIRPLLEKR' A
#
# COMPACT_ATOMS: atom_id res chain seq x y z
N ILE A 1 9.55 10.05 -3.08
CA ILE A 1 9.99 8.77 -3.68
C ILE A 1 8.82 7.80 -3.64
N VAL A 2 8.47 7.21 -4.79
CA VAL A 2 7.44 6.18 -4.89
C VAL A 2 8.11 4.82 -4.99
N ALA A 3 7.86 3.91 -4.06
CA ALA A 3 8.33 2.53 -4.13
C ALA A 3 7.36 1.68 -4.96
N ILE A 4 7.88 0.78 -5.80
CA ILE A 4 7.10 -0.11 -6.67
C ILE A 4 7.83 -1.44 -6.86
N GLY A 5 7.06 -2.53 -7.00
CA GLY A 5 7.57 -3.87 -7.30
C GLY A 5 7.12 -4.88 -6.25
N GLY A 6 6.13 -5.71 -6.60
CA GLY A 6 5.65 -6.78 -5.72
C GLY A 6 5.04 -6.32 -4.38
N ILE A 7 4.74 -5.03 -4.23
CA ILE A 7 4.14 -4.49 -3.01
C ILE A 7 2.68 -4.95 -2.90
N THR A 8 2.30 -5.34 -1.70
CA THR A 8 0.98 -5.86 -1.31
C THR A 8 0.47 -5.12 -0.07
N ALA A 9 -0.77 -5.40 0.34
CA ALA A 9 -1.31 -4.89 1.62
C ALA A 9 -0.45 -5.20 2.86
N ASP A 10 0.27 -6.34 2.86
CA ASP A 10 1.12 -6.76 3.99
C ASP A 10 2.48 -6.07 4.00
N THR A 11 2.98 -5.65 2.83
CA THR A 11 4.33 -5.10 2.67
C THR A 11 4.35 -3.57 2.53
N ALA A 12 3.20 -2.95 2.23
CA ALA A 12 3.10 -1.51 2.05
C ALA A 12 3.56 -0.69 3.27
N LEU A 13 3.18 -1.08 4.49
CA LEU A 13 3.53 -0.34 5.70
C LEU A 13 5.04 -0.40 6.01
N PRO A 14 5.71 -1.58 6.05
CA PRO A 14 7.17 -1.65 6.21
C PRO A 14 7.95 -0.83 5.17
N VAL A 15 7.48 -0.79 3.92
CA VAL A 15 8.13 0.00 2.84
C VAL A 15 8.07 1.50 3.12
N LEU A 16 6.92 1.98 3.62
CA LEU A 16 6.77 3.37 4.02
C LEU A 16 7.64 3.72 5.23
N GLU A 17 7.70 2.84 6.23
CA GLU A 17 8.55 3.00 7.42
C GLU A 17 10.03 3.04 7.07
N ALA A 18 10.46 2.28 6.06
CA ALA A 18 11.83 2.30 5.52
C ALA A 18 12.22 3.61 4.81
N GLY A 19 11.29 4.56 4.67
CA GLY A 19 11.55 5.90 4.16
C GLY A 19 10.99 6.19 2.77
N ALA A 20 10.24 5.25 2.17
CA ALA A 20 9.45 5.58 0.98
C ALA A 20 8.44 6.69 1.32
N ALA A 21 8.24 7.64 0.40
CA ALA A 21 7.24 8.68 0.57
C ALA A 21 5.84 8.18 0.20
N SER A 22 5.77 7.23 -0.73
CA SER A 22 4.55 6.56 -1.16
C SER A 22 4.87 5.19 -1.78
N VAL A 23 3.83 4.39 -2.02
CA VAL A 23 3.91 3.08 -2.69
C VAL A 23 2.98 3.04 -3.90
N ALA A 24 3.37 2.30 -4.94
CA ALA A 24 2.52 1.95 -6.07
C ALA A 24 2.25 0.43 -6.04
N ILE A 25 0.97 0.07 -6.05
CA ILE A 25 0.47 -1.30 -5.95
C ILE A 25 -0.42 -1.55 -7.17
N ILE A 26 -0.09 -2.59 -7.96
CA ILE A 26 -0.79 -2.90 -9.23
C ILE A 26 -1.41 -4.29 -9.16
N SER A 27 -0.60 -5.35 -9.26
CA SER A 27 -1.11 -6.72 -9.38
C SER A 27 -1.92 -7.17 -8.16
N ASP A 28 -1.54 -6.73 -6.96
CA ASP A 28 -2.27 -7.05 -5.73
C ASP A 28 -3.71 -6.48 -5.73
N ILE A 29 -3.97 -5.39 -6.47
CA ILE A 29 -5.31 -4.81 -6.62
C ILE A 29 -6.00 -5.38 -7.87
N LEU A 30 -5.31 -5.39 -9.03
CA LEU A 30 -5.90 -5.79 -10.31
C LEU A 30 -6.29 -7.27 -10.38
N LEU A 31 -5.62 -8.13 -9.61
CA LEU A 31 -5.88 -9.57 -9.58
C LEU A 31 -6.73 -10.00 -8.36
N ALA A 32 -7.20 -9.06 -7.54
CA ALA A 32 -8.08 -9.36 -6.43
C ALA A 32 -9.51 -9.62 -6.93
N ASP A 33 -10.22 -10.57 -6.30
CA ASP A 33 -11.63 -10.84 -6.59
C ASP A 33 -12.52 -9.62 -6.29
N ASP A 34 -12.15 -8.84 -5.27
CA ASP A 34 -12.75 -7.54 -4.93
C ASP A 34 -11.67 -6.45 -4.91
N MET A 35 -11.58 -5.71 -6.02
CA MET A 35 -10.62 -4.61 -6.17
C MET A 35 -10.86 -3.47 -5.19
N GLN A 36 -12.13 -3.17 -4.90
CA GLN A 36 -12.48 -2.07 -4.00
C GLN A 36 -12.13 -2.45 -2.56
N GLY A 37 -12.57 -3.61 -2.10
CA GLY A 37 -12.25 -4.13 -0.77
C GLY A 37 -10.74 -4.24 -0.55
N ARG A 38 -9.99 -4.70 -1.56
CA ARG A 38 -8.52 -4.76 -1.48
C ARG A 38 -7.88 -3.38 -1.38
N THR A 39 -8.39 -2.40 -2.12
CA THR A 39 -7.91 -1.02 -2.05
C THR A 39 -8.21 -0.40 -0.68
N GLU A 40 -9.41 -0.60 -0.15
CA GLU A 40 -9.81 -0.13 1.18
C GLU A 40 -8.94 -0.75 2.28
N GLU A 41 -8.66 -2.05 2.20
CA GLU A 41 -7.75 -2.74 3.09
C GLU A 41 -6.36 -2.09 3.11
N ILE A 42 -5.75 -1.90 1.94
CA ILE A 42 -4.43 -1.25 1.80
C ILE A 42 -4.44 0.13 2.44
N ILE A 43 -5.44 0.95 2.11
CA ILE A 43 -5.55 2.32 2.62
C ILE A 43 -5.72 2.32 4.14
N SER A 44 -6.58 1.45 4.68
CA SER A 44 -6.83 1.35 6.12
C SER A 44 -5.55 1.06 6.92
N ARG A 45 -4.65 0.25 6.35
CA ARG A 45 -3.37 -0.13 6.97
C ARG A 45 -2.34 1.00 6.97
N ILE A 46 -2.25 1.78 5.89
CA ILE A 46 -1.20 2.79 5.74
C ILE A 46 -1.60 4.21 6.17
N ARG A 47 -2.90 4.53 6.17
CA ARG A 47 -3.41 5.87 6.50
C ARG A 47 -2.89 6.43 7.84
N PRO A 48 -2.86 5.67 8.95
CA PRO A 48 -2.37 6.19 10.23
C PRO A 48 -0.92 6.65 10.22
N LEU A 49 -0.08 6.11 9.33
CA LEU A 49 1.31 6.54 9.17
C LEU A 49 1.42 7.81 8.33
N LEU A 50 0.61 7.91 7.27
CA LEU A 50 0.64 9.07 6.36
C LEU A 50 0.11 10.35 7.01
N GLU A 51 -0.85 10.25 7.92
CA GLU A 51 -1.41 11.40 8.66
C GLU A 51 -0.45 11.97 9.72
N LYS A 52 0.57 11.20 10.13
CA LYS A 52 1.57 11.62 11.14
C LYS A 52 2.79 12.33 10.56
N ARG A 53 2.91 12.40 9.22
CA ARG A 53 4.03 13.02 8.52
C ARG A 53 3.69 14.44 8.09
#